data_AF-A0AAN9BYN0-F1
#
_entry.id   AF-A0AAN9BYN0-F1
#
_cell.length_a   1.000
_cell.length_b   1.000
_cell.length_c   1.000
_cell.angle_alpha   90.00
_cell.angle_beta   90.00
_cell.angle_gamma   90.00
#
_symmetry.space_group_name_H-M   'P 1'
#
loop_
_entity.id
_entity.type
_entity.pdbx_description
1 polymer ?
#
loop_
_entity_poly.entity_id
_entity_poly.type
_entity_poly.pdbx_seq_one_letter_code
_entity_poly.pdbx_strand_id
1 'polypeptide(L)'
;MTSSIVTHDIIVSTDHDFTTFRLAEDASPDRACHALGICTTDPGRQPCVSIPEPSLLADFEERVKRGREIVIRHDRHGIFQAGINICDLPGIKEICKLIDNIFDNHVPALDEDHDSFSTYPTLRGSAWRGKDCDDSNPQRHPGAVPVDDDASSDSNCNGIYGTDPKTKVAYEKELCAGTEPRGVAVLGDSISAHFHLPENWFDATQISAAAFKHLDFIVENEIDWPEMSSATGLGFNNWTEVIQGPVDSVYMRLRERNRCNHKDYQNIAVNGARSGSMDSGIMESLARNQETDRPMVVIYALVGNDVCNGHVDDTFAHMTTPQQMRANVLRTLEYLDTRLPKNSTVFLVGLADGRVLYDSLSHRIHPIGRFWNRFTYSQFYDYFNCLQVTPCCGWMNSNSTVRNMTTQRAIELSAQLQDVAAKNQTYYNHFNVHYMANPINKAIEVWNAKGGQTWQLLEPVDGFHSNQYGQALTAQIIWEVAEKLVPGVFGPTNPNNQRIAQLFGDQGAYF
;
A
#
# COMPACT_ATOMS: atom_id res chain seq x y z
N MET A 1 2.51 -12.58 -45.50
CA MET A 1 2.91 -12.11 -44.15
C MET A 1 3.26 -10.64 -44.29
N THR A 2 2.28 -9.77 -44.15
CA THR A 2 2.47 -8.31 -44.23
C THR A 2 2.92 -7.82 -42.86
N SER A 3 4.19 -7.46 -42.72
CA SER A 3 4.68 -6.75 -41.54
C SER A 3 4.08 -5.34 -41.55
N SER A 4 3.02 -5.11 -40.78
CA SER A 4 2.57 -3.75 -40.48
C SER A 4 3.57 -3.13 -39.50
N ILE A 5 4.47 -2.30 -40.03
CA ILE A 5 5.27 -1.35 -39.25
C ILE A 5 4.25 -0.41 -38.60
N VAL A 6 4.01 -0.60 -37.30
CA VAL A 6 3.23 0.37 -36.52
C VAL A 6 4.11 1.62 -36.43
N THR A 7 3.69 2.67 -37.13
CA THR A 7 4.32 3.98 -37.05
C THR A 7 3.92 4.60 -35.72
N HIS A 8 4.91 4.88 -34.86
CA HIS A 8 4.68 5.48 -33.55
C HIS A 8 4.86 6.99 -33.67
N ASP A 9 3.73 7.71 -33.70
CA ASP A 9 3.74 9.17 -33.61
C ASP A 9 3.90 9.55 -32.14
N ILE A 10 4.95 10.30 -31.83
CA ILE A 10 5.20 10.76 -30.47
C ILE A 10 4.74 12.20 -30.39
N ILE A 11 3.68 12.43 -29.62
CA ILE A 11 3.10 13.75 -29.43
C ILE A 11 3.70 14.33 -28.15
N VAL A 12 4.46 15.41 -28.29
CA VAL A 12 5.03 16.14 -27.16
C VAL A 12 4.33 17.48 -27.06
N SER A 13 3.57 17.69 -25.99
CA SER A 13 2.81 18.93 -25.76
C SER A 13 3.51 19.76 -24.67
N THR A 14 3.86 21.00 -24.99
CA THR A 14 4.39 21.98 -24.03
C THR A 14 3.50 23.22 -24.10
N ASP A 15 2.37 23.17 -23.40
CA ASP A 15 1.27 24.16 -23.41
C ASP A 15 0.65 24.45 -24.79
N HIS A 16 -0.37 25.33 -24.80
CA HIS A 16 -1.44 25.61 -25.81
C HIS A 16 -1.12 25.51 -27.32
N ASP A 17 0.13 25.36 -27.74
CA ASP A 17 0.54 25.00 -29.10
C ASP A 17 0.95 23.51 -29.16
N PHE A 18 0.05 22.65 -29.63
CA PHE A 18 0.36 21.26 -29.94
C PHE A 18 1.44 21.19 -31.02
N THR A 19 2.71 20.99 -30.61
CA THR A 19 3.81 20.75 -31.54
C THR A 19 4.00 19.25 -31.70
N THR A 20 3.22 18.64 -32.59
CA THR A 20 3.38 17.23 -32.93
C THR A 20 4.58 17.06 -33.87
N PHE A 21 5.58 16.27 -33.46
CA PHE A 21 6.69 15.90 -34.35
C PHE A 21 6.98 14.41 -34.28
N ARG A 22 7.12 13.76 -35.45
CA ARG A 22 7.48 12.34 -35.53
C ARG A 22 8.96 12.16 -35.24
N LEU A 23 9.29 11.44 -34.17
CA LEU A 23 10.67 11.15 -33.78
C LEU A 23 11.40 10.23 -34.78
N ALA A 24 10.68 9.27 -35.43
CA ALA A 24 11.07 8.54 -36.66
C ALA A 24 9.99 7.49 -37.01
N GLU A 25 10.05 6.88 -38.21
CA GLU A 25 9.17 5.78 -38.64
C GLU A 25 9.37 4.48 -37.83
N ASP A 26 10.41 4.41 -37.00
CA ASP A 26 10.83 3.22 -36.26
C ASP A 26 11.07 3.48 -34.77
N ALA A 27 10.69 4.61 -34.17
CA ALA A 27 11.03 4.93 -32.78
C ALA A 27 10.33 4.00 -31.76
N SER A 28 11.12 3.35 -30.89
CA SER A 28 10.60 2.70 -29.67
C SER A 28 10.44 3.72 -28.55
N PRO A 29 9.58 3.46 -27.54
CA PRO A 29 9.43 4.36 -26.37
C PRO A 29 10.76 4.70 -25.71
N ASP A 30 11.65 3.71 -25.54
CA ASP A 30 12.96 3.93 -24.90
C ASP A 30 13.81 4.95 -25.68
N ARG A 31 13.91 4.78 -27.01
CA ARG A 31 14.66 5.69 -27.87
C ARG A 31 14.08 7.09 -27.86
N ALA A 32 12.76 7.19 -27.80
CA ALA A 32 12.10 8.47 -27.68
C ALA A 32 12.48 9.18 -26.38
N CYS A 33 12.44 8.48 -25.24
CA CYS A 33 12.84 9.06 -23.96
C CYS A 33 14.31 9.49 -23.97
N HIS A 34 15.22 8.72 -24.58
CA HIS A 34 16.62 9.12 -24.76
C HIS A 34 16.80 10.32 -25.70
N ALA A 35 16.03 10.39 -26.78
CA ALA A 35 16.04 11.50 -27.72
C ALA A 35 15.54 12.81 -27.07
N LEU A 36 14.51 12.70 -26.22
CA LEU A 36 13.96 13.80 -25.41
C LEU A 36 14.84 14.20 -24.21
N GLY A 37 15.88 13.41 -23.91
CA GLY A 37 16.75 13.66 -22.76
C GLY A 37 16.12 13.33 -21.40
N ILE A 38 15.03 12.57 -21.39
CA ILE A 38 14.38 12.04 -20.17
C ILE A 38 15.14 10.80 -19.68
N CYS A 39 15.64 9.97 -20.60
CA CYS A 39 16.47 8.80 -20.28
C CYS A 39 17.94 9.03 -20.66
N THR A 40 18.83 8.50 -19.84
CA THR A 40 20.29 8.50 -20.05
C THR A 40 20.87 7.11 -19.80
N THR A 41 22.02 6.83 -20.41
CA THR A 41 22.80 5.62 -20.14
C THR A 41 24.03 6.01 -19.35
N ASP A 42 24.21 5.42 -18.17
CA ASP A 42 25.39 5.70 -17.36
C ASP A 42 26.67 5.21 -18.03
N PRO A 43 27.81 5.89 -17.82
CA PRO A 43 29.10 5.44 -18.33
C PRO A 43 29.40 3.99 -17.93
N GLY A 44 29.71 3.14 -18.92
CA GLY A 44 30.03 1.73 -18.71
C GLY A 44 28.82 0.78 -18.68
N ARG A 45 27.59 1.29 -18.86
CA ARG A 45 26.37 0.48 -18.95
C ARG A 45 25.83 0.38 -20.37
N GLN A 46 25.02 -0.65 -20.60
CA GLN A 46 24.23 -0.76 -21.81
C GLN A 46 22.91 0.01 -21.65
N PRO A 47 22.34 0.59 -22.73
CA PRO A 47 21.02 1.20 -22.67
C PRO A 47 19.95 0.19 -22.26
N CYS A 48 19.00 0.62 -21.44
CA CYS A 48 17.83 -0.18 -21.08
C CYS A 48 16.78 -0.11 -22.19
N VAL A 49 16.34 -1.26 -22.68
CA VAL A 49 15.40 -1.35 -23.79
C VAL A 49 14.26 -2.29 -23.41
N SER A 50 13.02 -1.77 -23.45
CA SER A 50 11.82 -2.50 -23.04
C SER A 50 11.44 -3.62 -24.02
N ILE A 51 11.68 -3.41 -25.32
CA ILE A 51 11.42 -4.40 -26.38
C ILE A 51 12.74 -4.71 -27.13
N PRO A 52 13.50 -5.72 -26.67
CA PRO A 52 14.81 -6.03 -27.24
C PRO A 52 14.66 -6.85 -28.53
N GLU A 53 14.31 -6.19 -29.64
CA GLU A 53 14.48 -6.79 -30.98
C GLU A 53 15.90 -6.48 -31.48
N PRO A 54 16.64 -7.45 -32.06
CA PRO A 54 18.00 -7.22 -32.55
C PRO A 54 18.13 -6.05 -33.53
N SER A 55 17.10 -5.83 -34.35
CA SER A 55 17.00 -4.69 -35.29
C SER A 55 16.84 -3.34 -34.60
N LEU A 56 16.25 -3.30 -33.39
CA LEU A 56 16.04 -2.08 -32.61
C LEU A 56 17.25 -1.74 -31.73
N LEU A 57 18.08 -2.74 -31.39
CA LEU A 57 19.33 -2.57 -30.65
C LEU A 57 20.50 -2.15 -31.56
N ALA A 58 20.48 -2.58 -32.83
CA ALA A 58 21.44 -2.12 -33.82
C ALA A 58 21.34 -0.60 -34.02
N ASP A 59 22.48 0.07 -33.95
CA ASP A 59 22.62 1.52 -34.14
C ASP A 59 21.79 2.36 -33.15
N PHE A 60 21.52 1.84 -31.94
CA PHE A 60 20.68 2.52 -30.92
C PHE A 60 21.12 3.96 -30.69
N GLU A 61 22.42 4.18 -30.45
CA GLU A 61 22.99 5.52 -30.21
C GLU A 61 22.86 6.45 -31.42
N GLU A 62 23.09 5.94 -32.64
CA GLU A 62 22.95 6.72 -33.87
C GLU A 62 21.49 7.14 -34.09
N ARG A 63 20.55 6.23 -33.84
CA ARG A 63 19.11 6.50 -33.93
C ARG A 63 18.64 7.49 -32.86
N VAL A 64 19.14 7.38 -31.63
CA VAL A 64 18.89 8.38 -30.56
C VAL A 64 19.42 9.75 -30.97
N LYS A 65 20.63 9.83 -31.53
CA LYS A 65 21.22 11.08 -32.01
C LYS A 65 20.35 11.73 -33.10
N ARG A 66 19.92 10.94 -34.09
CA ARG A 66 19.00 11.41 -35.13
C ARG A 66 17.65 11.89 -34.56
N GLY A 67 17.10 11.16 -33.60
CA GLY A 67 15.88 11.56 -32.89
C GLY A 67 16.07 12.90 -32.18
N ARG A 68 17.18 13.07 -31.46
CA ARG A 68 17.52 14.32 -30.76
C ARG A 68 17.67 15.50 -31.72
N GLU A 69 18.28 15.31 -32.89
CA GLU A 69 18.35 16.34 -33.95
C GLU A 69 16.96 16.73 -34.47
N ILE A 70 15.97 15.82 -34.46
CA ILE A 70 14.58 16.13 -34.78
C ILE A 70 13.94 16.93 -33.64
N VAL A 71 14.08 16.50 -32.38
CA VAL A 71 13.56 17.22 -31.20
C VAL A 71 14.06 18.66 -31.18
N ILE A 72 15.37 18.86 -31.25
CA ILE A 72 16.01 20.19 -31.17
C ILE A 72 15.50 21.13 -32.28
N ARG A 73 15.24 20.61 -33.48
CA ARG A 73 14.68 21.41 -34.59
C ARG A 73 13.25 21.87 -34.36
N HIS A 74 12.47 21.13 -33.57
CA HIS A 74 11.06 21.42 -33.31
C HIS A 74 10.83 22.04 -31.92
N ASP A 75 11.83 22.01 -31.04
CA ASP A 75 11.82 22.63 -29.72
C ASP A 75 11.94 24.16 -29.80
N ARG A 76 10.81 24.81 -30.09
CA ARG A 76 10.71 26.28 -30.25
C ARG A 76 11.03 27.05 -28.97
N HIS A 77 10.90 26.41 -27.82
CA HIS A 77 11.04 27.04 -26.50
C HIS A 77 12.34 26.64 -25.77
N GLY A 78 13.16 25.76 -26.36
CA GLY A 78 14.42 25.31 -25.76
C GLY A 78 14.26 24.40 -24.54
N ILE A 79 13.08 23.80 -24.34
CA ILE A 79 12.74 22.98 -23.17
C ILE A 79 13.55 21.68 -23.15
N PHE A 80 13.73 21.06 -24.32
CA PHE A 80 14.44 19.78 -24.48
C PHE A 80 15.94 19.95 -24.65
N GLN A 81 16.43 21.18 -24.84
CA GLN A 81 17.87 21.47 -24.89
C GLN A 81 18.53 21.46 -23.50
N ALA A 82 17.76 21.58 -22.42
CA ALA A 82 18.29 21.77 -21.06
C ALA A 82 18.42 20.49 -20.21
N GLY A 83 17.95 19.33 -20.69
CA GLY A 83 17.73 18.16 -19.83
C GLY A 83 16.53 18.41 -18.92
N ILE A 84 15.55 17.50 -18.94
CA ILE A 84 14.27 17.72 -18.27
C ILE A 84 14.27 16.96 -16.95
N ASN A 85 14.11 17.67 -15.83
CA ASN A 85 13.59 17.06 -14.62
C ASN A 85 12.06 17.01 -14.75
N ILE A 86 11.46 15.83 -14.59
CA ILE A 86 10.02 15.64 -14.71
C ILE A 86 9.24 16.51 -13.70
N CYS A 87 9.82 16.79 -12.54
CA CYS A 87 9.25 17.67 -11.52
C CYS A 87 9.36 19.17 -11.85
N ASP A 88 10.01 19.54 -12.95
CA ASP A 88 9.99 20.91 -13.46
C ASP A 88 8.87 21.13 -14.50
N LEU A 89 8.18 20.07 -14.93
CA LEU A 89 7.08 20.18 -15.89
C LEU A 89 5.83 20.79 -15.24
N PRO A 90 5.17 21.78 -15.89
CA PRO A 90 3.91 22.35 -15.39
C PRO A 90 2.85 21.26 -15.14
N GLY A 91 2.19 21.28 -13.98
CA GLY A 91 1.21 20.27 -13.56
C GLY A 91 1.82 19.07 -12.84
N ILE A 92 3.05 18.65 -13.16
CA ILE A 92 3.80 17.62 -12.41
C ILE A 92 4.56 18.25 -11.23
N LYS A 93 5.04 19.48 -11.40
CA LYS A 93 5.74 20.23 -10.35
C LYS A 93 4.92 20.36 -9.08
N GLU A 94 3.64 20.64 -9.21
CA GLU A 94 2.71 20.76 -8.09
C GLU A 94 2.52 19.41 -7.37
N ILE A 95 2.46 18.30 -8.13
CA ILE A 95 2.41 16.94 -7.60
C ILE A 95 3.70 16.58 -6.86
N CYS A 96 4.87 16.85 -7.46
CA CYS A 96 6.16 16.59 -6.81
C CYS A 96 6.31 17.39 -5.51
N LYS A 97 5.89 18.67 -5.49
CA LYS A 97 5.90 19.47 -4.26
C LYS A 97 4.97 18.94 -3.18
N LEU A 98 3.82 18.39 -3.56
CA LEU A 98 2.90 17.74 -2.61
C LEU A 98 3.59 16.52 -1.98
N ILE A 99 4.21 15.68 -2.81
CA ILE A 99 4.94 14.48 -2.40
C ILE A 99 6.11 14.82 -1.46
N ASP A 100 6.94 15.80 -1.84
CA ASP A 100 8.18 16.13 -1.12
C ASP A 100 7.96 16.85 0.23
N ASN A 101 6.81 17.48 0.47
CA ASN A 101 6.61 18.34 1.66
C ASN A 101 5.63 17.77 2.69
N ILE A 102 4.74 16.84 2.33
CA ILE A 102 3.63 16.43 3.21
C ILE A 102 3.86 15.07 3.86
N PHE A 103 4.49 14.12 3.17
CA PHE A 103 4.41 12.71 3.58
C PHE A 103 5.51 12.22 4.53
N ASP A 104 6.49 13.06 4.88
CA ASP A 104 7.66 12.65 5.68
C ASP A 104 7.33 12.26 7.13
N ASN A 105 6.29 12.84 7.73
CA ASN A 105 5.95 12.58 9.14
C ASN A 105 4.90 11.47 9.32
N HIS A 106 4.30 10.98 8.23
CA HIS A 106 3.29 9.91 8.23
C HIS A 106 2.07 10.14 9.16
N VAL A 107 1.77 11.41 9.46
CA VAL A 107 0.61 11.89 10.22
C VAL A 107 -0.25 12.78 9.32
N PRO A 108 -1.54 13.01 9.65
CA PRO A 108 -2.42 13.81 8.81
C PRO A 108 -1.89 15.23 8.57
N ALA A 109 -2.07 15.73 7.35
CA ALA A 109 -1.73 17.12 7.03
C ALA A 109 -2.73 18.13 7.62
N LEU A 110 -3.97 17.69 7.87
CA LEU A 110 -5.07 18.46 8.43
C LEU A 110 -5.49 17.81 9.75
N ASP A 111 -5.00 18.36 10.85
CA ASP A 111 -5.17 17.89 12.23
C ASP A 111 -4.93 19.10 13.16
N GLU A 112 -6.02 19.77 13.57
CA GLU A 112 -5.97 21.05 14.30
C GLU A 112 -5.66 20.85 15.79
N ASP A 113 -6.05 19.72 16.38
CA ASP A 113 -5.80 19.44 17.80
C ASP A 113 -4.58 18.54 18.08
N HIS A 114 -3.96 18.00 17.02
CA HIS A 114 -2.75 17.20 17.03
C HIS A 114 -2.90 15.82 17.68
N ASP A 115 -4.08 15.20 17.56
CA ASP A 115 -4.33 13.83 18.02
C ASP A 115 -4.00 12.75 16.99
N SER A 116 -3.53 13.15 15.80
CA SER A 116 -3.18 12.32 14.65
C SER A 116 -4.35 11.62 13.95
N PHE A 117 -5.58 12.08 14.18
CA PHE A 117 -6.75 11.78 13.37
C PHE A 117 -7.13 13.01 12.54
N SER A 118 -8.07 12.85 11.62
CA SER A 118 -8.43 13.93 10.71
C SER A 118 -9.88 13.86 10.30
N THR A 119 -10.45 15.02 10.04
CA THR A 119 -11.75 15.18 9.40
C THR A 119 -11.70 15.02 7.87
N TYR A 120 -10.50 15.06 7.26
CA TYR A 120 -10.28 14.96 5.81
C TYR A 120 -9.85 13.53 5.39
N PRO A 121 -10.30 12.98 4.24
CA PRO A 121 -10.00 11.58 3.88
C PRO A 121 -8.55 11.28 3.51
N THR A 122 -7.94 12.10 2.65
CA THR A 122 -6.62 11.84 2.06
C THR A 122 -5.51 12.50 2.90
N LEU A 123 -4.28 12.59 2.38
CA LEU A 123 -3.15 13.25 3.06
C LEU A 123 -2.93 12.70 4.47
N ARG A 124 -2.90 11.37 4.60
CA ARG A 124 -2.80 10.61 5.85
C ARG A 124 -3.99 10.74 6.82
N GLY A 125 -5.12 11.27 6.36
CA GLY A 125 -6.34 11.44 7.14
C GLY A 125 -7.25 10.20 7.23
N SER A 126 -8.56 10.38 7.06
CA SER A 126 -9.57 9.39 7.43
C SER A 126 -9.70 8.17 6.51
N ALA A 127 -8.94 8.08 5.42
CA ALA A 127 -8.75 6.83 4.67
C ALA A 127 -7.73 5.92 5.39
N TRP A 128 -6.80 6.52 6.14
CA TRP A 128 -5.72 5.84 6.84
C TRP A 128 -6.12 5.49 8.28
N ARG A 129 -6.93 6.33 8.93
CA ARG A 129 -7.37 6.17 10.32
C ARG A 129 -8.84 6.49 10.46
N GLY A 130 -9.45 6.18 11.61
CA GLY A 130 -10.80 6.62 11.90
C GLY A 130 -11.00 8.12 11.68
N LYS A 131 -12.12 8.50 11.08
CA LYS A 131 -12.47 9.92 10.93
C LYS A 131 -12.69 10.55 12.30
N ASP A 132 -11.99 11.64 12.54
CA ASP A 132 -12.18 12.46 13.72
C ASP A 132 -13.58 13.11 13.74
N CYS A 133 -14.21 13.11 14.90
CA CYS A 133 -15.51 13.69 15.15
C CYS A 133 -15.43 15.09 15.78
N ASP A 134 -14.27 15.51 16.29
CA ASP A 134 -14.04 16.83 16.90
C ASP A 134 -12.56 17.25 16.86
N ASP A 135 -12.13 17.80 15.71
CA ASP A 135 -10.78 18.31 15.37
C ASP A 135 -10.31 19.52 16.20
N SER A 136 -10.96 19.78 17.33
CA SER A 136 -10.65 20.87 18.25
C SER A 136 -10.33 20.38 19.66
N ASN A 137 -10.36 19.07 19.89
CA ASN A 137 -10.19 18.47 21.21
C ASN A 137 -9.45 17.13 21.14
N PRO A 138 -8.16 17.09 21.54
CA PRO A 138 -7.30 15.94 21.33
C PRO A 138 -7.59 14.76 22.28
N GLN A 139 -8.71 14.82 22.99
CA GLN A 139 -9.24 13.73 23.83
C GLN A 139 -10.48 13.10 23.20
N ARG A 140 -10.87 13.52 21.99
CA ARG A 140 -12.06 13.05 21.29
C ARG A 140 -11.69 12.44 19.96
N HIS A 141 -11.31 11.17 19.99
CA HIS A 141 -10.84 10.48 18.80
C HIS A 141 -11.23 9.00 18.78
N PRO A 142 -11.21 8.36 17.61
CA PRO A 142 -11.44 6.93 17.48
C PRO A 142 -10.63 6.09 18.48
N GLY A 143 -11.37 5.28 19.25
CA GLY A 143 -10.81 4.32 20.20
C GLY A 143 -10.47 4.86 21.59
N ALA A 144 -10.76 6.14 21.88
CA ALA A 144 -10.74 6.66 23.24
C ALA A 144 -11.73 5.91 24.15
N VAL A 145 -11.47 5.92 25.45
CA VAL A 145 -12.44 5.50 26.47
C VAL A 145 -13.50 6.62 26.59
N PRO A 146 -14.81 6.29 26.51
CA PRO A 146 -15.90 7.26 26.63
C PRO A 146 -15.79 8.18 27.86
N VAL A 147 -15.96 9.48 27.64
CA VAL A 147 -15.97 10.49 28.72
C VAL A 147 -17.39 10.62 29.26
N ASP A 148 -17.58 10.30 30.55
CA ASP A 148 -18.91 10.26 31.18
C ASP A 148 -19.92 9.37 30.43
N ASP A 149 -19.43 8.21 29.96
CA ASP A 149 -20.19 7.26 29.13
C ASP A 149 -20.86 7.94 27.91
N ASP A 150 -20.25 9.00 27.38
CA ASP A 150 -20.73 9.80 26.23
C ASP A 150 -22.19 10.27 26.38
N ALA A 151 -22.60 10.56 27.63
CA ALA A 151 -23.97 10.96 27.94
C ALA A 151 -24.42 12.25 27.23
N SER A 152 -23.46 13.11 26.83
CA SER A 152 -23.72 14.41 26.19
C SER A 152 -23.06 14.60 24.82
N SER A 153 -21.91 14.00 24.59
CA SER A 153 -21.13 14.09 23.34
C SER A 153 -20.40 12.79 23.09
N ASP A 154 -20.28 12.40 21.83
CA ASP A 154 -19.44 11.28 21.38
C ASP A 154 -17.96 11.65 21.56
N SER A 155 -17.26 10.97 22.46
CA SER A 155 -15.84 11.23 22.74
C SER A 155 -14.91 10.21 22.11
N ASN A 156 -15.43 9.13 21.52
CA ASN A 156 -14.62 8.10 20.89
C ASN A 156 -14.94 7.91 19.40
N CYS A 157 -15.75 8.81 18.85
CA CYS A 157 -16.17 8.92 17.46
C CYS A 157 -16.89 7.67 16.91
N ASN A 158 -17.38 6.79 17.79
CA ASN A 158 -18.04 5.56 17.37
C ASN A 158 -19.51 5.77 16.97
N GLY A 159 -20.05 6.99 17.09
CA GLY A 159 -21.40 7.39 16.74
C GLY A 159 -22.47 7.05 17.78
N ILE A 160 -22.10 6.57 18.97
CA ILE A 160 -23.00 6.17 20.05
C ILE A 160 -22.82 7.15 21.22
N TYR A 161 -23.84 7.98 21.44
CA TYR A 161 -23.82 8.96 22.52
C TYR A 161 -25.25 9.33 22.94
N GLY A 162 -25.38 10.12 24.00
CA GLY A 162 -26.65 10.54 24.54
C GLY A 162 -27.21 9.55 25.58
N THR A 163 -28.43 9.82 26.04
CA THR A 163 -29.08 9.08 27.13
C THR A 163 -30.39 8.45 26.66
N ASP A 164 -30.62 7.19 27.01
CA ASP A 164 -31.90 6.55 26.73
C ASP A 164 -33.01 7.23 27.56
N PRO A 165 -34.05 7.79 26.91
CA PRO A 165 -35.07 8.55 27.60
C PRO A 165 -35.93 7.69 28.54
N LYS A 166 -35.92 6.35 28.38
CA LYS A 166 -36.66 5.39 29.22
C LYS A 166 -35.84 4.96 30.43
N THR A 167 -34.59 4.55 30.24
CA THR A 167 -33.76 4.03 31.34
C THR A 167 -33.02 5.13 32.09
N LYS A 168 -32.85 6.31 31.46
CA LYS A 168 -32.01 7.43 31.94
C LYS A 168 -30.53 7.07 32.06
N VAL A 169 -30.09 6.05 31.34
CA VAL A 169 -28.69 5.61 31.26
C VAL A 169 -28.10 6.03 29.92
N ALA A 170 -26.83 6.40 29.90
CA ALA A 170 -26.13 6.74 28.66
C ALA A 170 -26.10 5.53 27.70
N TYR A 171 -26.30 5.77 26.40
CA TYR A 171 -26.35 4.70 25.41
C TYR A 171 -25.04 3.91 25.32
N GLU A 172 -23.90 4.58 25.39
CA GLU A 172 -22.58 3.93 25.36
C GLU A 172 -22.43 2.97 26.55
N LYS A 173 -22.87 3.36 27.75
CA LYS A 173 -22.92 2.47 28.93
C LYS A 173 -23.84 1.27 28.69
N GLU A 174 -25.06 1.50 28.23
CA GLU A 174 -26.05 0.44 28.06
C GLU A 174 -25.67 -0.56 26.95
N LEU A 175 -25.03 -0.07 25.88
CA LEU A 175 -24.82 -0.84 24.66
C LEU A 175 -23.39 -1.39 24.52
N CYS A 176 -22.39 -0.75 25.14
CA CYS A 176 -20.97 -1.08 24.96
C CYS A 176 -20.25 -1.54 26.24
N ALA A 177 -20.77 -1.26 27.44
CA ALA A 177 -20.14 -1.74 28.67
C ALA A 177 -20.10 -3.28 28.73
N GLY A 178 -18.93 -3.84 29.08
CA GLY A 178 -18.73 -5.29 29.17
C GLY A 178 -18.62 -6.01 27.82
N THR A 179 -18.60 -5.28 26.69
CA THR A 179 -18.46 -5.86 25.33
C THR A 179 -17.01 -5.90 24.84
N GLU A 180 -16.08 -5.41 25.67
CA GLU A 180 -14.64 -5.31 25.43
C GLU A 180 -14.25 -4.67 24.07
N PRO A 181 -14.70 -3.43 23.77
CA PRO A 181 -14.29 -2.73 22.55
C PRO A 181 -12.77 -2.61 22.43
N ARG A 182 -12.27 -2.70 21.20
CA ARG A 182 -10.84 -2.62 20.86
C ARG A 182 -10.65 -2.20 19.42
N GLY A 183 -9.50 -1.61 19.13
CA GLY A 183 -9.11 -1.19 17.79
C GLY A 183 -8.33 -2.26 17.03
N VAL A 184 -8.06 -1.96 15.76
CA VAL A 184 -7.07 -2.67 14.95
C VAL A 184 -6.08 -1.69 14.32
N ALA A 185 -4.80 -2.03 14.31
CA ALA A 185 -3.81 -1.31 13.53
C ALA A 185 -2.92 -2.26 12.73
N VAL A 186 -2.37 -1.75 11.64
CA VAL A 186 -1.29 -2.41 10.90
C VAL A 186 -0.06 -1.51 10.88
N LEU A 187 1.08 -2.05 11.28
CA LEU A 187 2.40 -1.46 11.03
C LEU A 187 2.94 -2.16 9.78
N GLY A 188 2.87 -1.50 8.63
CA GLY A 188 2.92 -2.19 7.34
C GLY A 188 3.76 -1.53 6.26
N ASP A 189 3.82 -2.19 5.12
CA ASP A 189 4.41 -1.69 3.88
C ASP A 189 3.32 -1.43 2.82
N SER A 190 3.74 -1.22 1.57
CA SER A 190 2.86 -1.00 0.40
C SER A 190 1.75 -2.03 0.23
N ILE A 191 1.94 -3.30 0.67
CA ILE A 191 0.86 -4.30 0.62
C ILE A 191 -0.22 -3.99 1.64
N SER A 192 0.17 -3.53 2.83
CA SER A 192 -0.75 -3.17 3.91
C SER A 192 -1.47 -1.85 3.65
N ALA A 193 -0.81 -0.90 2.98
CA ALA A 193 -1.41 0.34 2.49
C ALA A 193 -2.33 0.09 1.26
N HIS A 194 -2.22 -1.08 0.64
CA HIS A 194 -2.83 -1.42 -0.63
C HIS A 194 -2.42 -0.45 -1.75
N PHE A 195 -1.14 -0.42 -2.07
CA PHE A 195 -0.64 0.22 -3.27
C PHE A 195 -1.35 -0.35 -4.51
N HIS A 196 -1.97 0.52 -5.30
CA HIS A 196 -2.66 0.12 -6.53
C HIS A 196 -2.59 1.22 -7.58
N LEU A 197 -2.04 0.86 -8.73
CA LEU A 197 -2.02 1.68 -9.94
C LEU A 197 -3.18 1.27 -10.85
N PRO A 198 -4.09 2.20 -11.19
CA PRO A 198 -5.21 1.91 -12.08
C PRO A 198 -4.75 1.38 -13.44
N GLU A 199 -5.15 0.15 -13.78
CA GLU A 199 -4.72 -0.50 -15.02
C GLU A 199 -5.10 0.30 -16.28
N ASN A 200 -6.25 0.97 -16.23
CA ASN A 200 -6.76 1.82 -17.31
C ASN A 200 -5.94 3.10 -17.56
N TRP A 201 -4.98 3.45 -16.68
CA TRP A 201 -3.98 4.48 -16.96
C TRP A 201 -2.86 3.96 -17.86
N PHE A 202 -2.64 2.64 -17.86
CA PHE A 202 -1.51 1.98 -18.52
C PHE A 202 -1.92 1.10 -19.70
N ASP A 203 -3.21 0.84 -19.89
CA ASP A 203 -3.75 0.13 -21.05
C ASP A 203 -4.49 1.08 -21.99
N ALA A 204 -3.88 1.37 -23.14
CA ALA A 204 -4.44 2.24 -24.17
C ALA A 204 -5.79 1.74 -24.73
N THR A 205 -6.14 0.47 -24.54
CA THR A 205 -7.45 -0.08 -24.94
C THR A 205 -8.57 0.24 -23.95
N GLN A 206 -8.23 0.73 -22.75
CA GLN A 206 -9.16 1.00 -21.65
C GLN A 206 -9.15 2.47 -21.19
N ILE A 207 -8.15 3.26 -21.60
CA ILE A 207 -8.01 4.65 -21.17
C ILE A 207 -9.22 5.50 -21.55
N SER A 208 -9.74 6.24 -20.58
CA SER A 208 -10.91 7.13 -20.76
C SER A 208 -10.86 8.27 -19.75
N ALA A 209 -11.65 9.33 -19.96
CA ALA A 209 -11.75 10.43 -18.99
C ALA A 209 -12.23 9.93 -17.60
N ALA A 210 -13.05 8.87 -17.56
CA ALA A 210 -13.53 8.28 -16.31
C ALA A 210 -12.39 7.68 -15.46
N ALA A 211 -11.31 7.21 -16.09
CA ALA A 211 -10.14 6.68 -15.40
C ALA A 211 -9.45 7.72 -14.50
N PHE A 212 -9.57 9.01 -14.82
CA PHE A 212 -8.89 10.11 -14.10
C PHE A 212 -9.83 10.88 -13.17
N LYS A 213 -11.08 10.44 -13.02
CA LYS A 213 -12.11 11.10 -12.19
C LYS A 213 -11.72 11.27 -10.73
N HIS A 214 -10.81 10.42 -10.23
CA HIS A 214 -10.39 10.35 -8.83
C HIS A 214 -8.88 10.54 -8.68
N LEU A 215 -8.23 11.19 -9.65
CA LEU A 215 -6.77 11.37 -9.68
C LEU A 215 -6.24 12.09 -8.43
N ASP A 216 -6.95 13.11 -7.97
CA ASP A 216 -6.65 13.86 -6.75
C ASP A 216 -6.62 12.93 -5.52
N PHE A 217 -7.68 12.16 -5.31
CA PHE A 217 -7.78 11.21 -4.21
C PHE A 217 -6.63 10.21 -4.20
N ILE A 218 -6.29 9.66 -5.38
CA ILE A 218 -5.25 8.64 -5.54
C ILE A 218 -3.86 9.24 -5.25
N VAL A 219 -3.58 10.43 -5.78
CA VAL A 219 -2.27 11.09 -5.60
C VAL A 219 -2.07 11.56 -4.16
N GLU A 220 -3.10 12.14 -3.54
CA GLU A 220 -3.05 12.58 -2.14
C GLU A 220 -2.95 11.43 -1.13
N ASN A 221 -3.24 10.19 -1.57
CA ASN A 221 -3.03 8.97 -0.79
C ASN A 221 -1.75 8.22 -1.20
N GLU A 222 -0.80 8.86 -1.88
CA GLU A 222 0.47 8.21 -2.24
C GLU A 222 0.28 6.96 -3.15
N ILE A 223 -0.84 6.92 -3.88
CA ILE A 223 -1.27 5.77 -4.73
C ILE A 223 -1.65 4.53 -3.90
N ASP A 224 -1.80 4.70 -2.60
CA ASP A 224 -2.31 3.69 -1.68
C ASP A 224 -3.83 3.80 -1.50
N TRP A 225 -4.44 2.68 -1.11
CA TRP A 225 -5.88 2.53 -0.91
C TRP A 225 -6.17 1.89 0.46
N PRO A 226 -5.72 2.50 1.57
CA PRO A 226 -5.82 1.93 2.91
C PRO A 226 -7.27 1.63 3.33
N GLU A 227 -8.23 2.39 2.81
CA GLU A 227 -9.68 2.23 2.98
C GLU A 227 -10.25 1.02 2.21
N MET A 228 -9.45 0.35 1.39
CA MET A 228 -9.79 -0.90 0.72
C MET A 228 -8.82 -2.06 1.08
N SER A 229 -7.88 -1.81 2.00
CA SER A 229 -6.85 -2.77 2.43
C SER A 229 -7.37 -3.93 3.29
N SER A 230 -6.59 -5.00 3.37
CA SER A 230 -6.91 -6.20 4.16
C SER A 230 -7.01 -5.96 5.67
N ALA A 231 -6.31 -4.97 6.22
CA ALA A 231 -6.35 -4.66 7.64
C ALA A 231 -7.45 -3.66 8.00
N THR A 232 -7.54 -2.56 7.23
CA THR A 232 -8.31 -1.37 7.63
C THR A 232 -9.40 -0.96 6.64
N GLY A 233 -9.68 -1.76 5.61
CA GLY A 233 -10.69 -1.40 4.60
C GLY A 233 -12.09 -1.17 5.18
N LEU A 234 -12.91 -0.32 4.55
CA LEU A 234 -14.14 0.26 5.13
C LEU A 234 -15.45 -0.33 4.60
N GLY A 235 -15.37 -1.27 3.65
CA GLY A 235 -16.51 -2.08 3.21
C GLY A 235 -17.35 -1.53 2.07
N PHE A 236 -16.85 -0.52 1.38
CA PHE A 236 -17.43 0.00 0.16
C PHE A 236 -16.33 0.31 -0.85
N ASN A 237 -16.70 0.35 -2.13
CA ASN A 237 -15.82 0.76 -3.22
C ASN A 237 -16.55 1.83 -4.04
N ASN A 238 -16.16 3.09 -3.86
CA ASN A 238 -16.70 4.23 -4.60
C ASN A 238 -15.92 4.53 -5.90
N TRP A 239 -14.92 3.72 -6.22
CA TRP A 239 -13.93 3.92 -7.29
C TRP A 239 -13.93 2.76 -8.28
N THR A 240 -15.11 2.21 -8.56
CA THR A 240 -15.29 1.03 -9.42
C THR A 240 -14.73 1.19 -10.84
N GLU A 241 -14.52 2.43 -11.28
CA GLU A 241 -13.91 2.79 -12.55
C GLU A 241 -12.41 2.45 -12.62
N VAL A 242 -11.71 2.40 -11.48
CA VAL A 242 -10.24 2.24 -11.42
C VAL A 242 -9.80 1.01 -10.63
N ILE A 243 -10.57 0.59 -9.62
CA ILE A 243 -10.26 -0.58 -8.79
C ILE A 243 -11.49 -1.49 -8.67
N GLN A 244 -11.30 -2.78 -8.92
CA GLN A 244 -12.38 -3.78 -8.91
C GLN A 244 -12.10 -4.88 -7.91
N GLY A 245 -13.14 -5.31 -7.21
CA GLY A 245 -13.08 -6.42 -6.26
C GLY A 245 -13.92 -6.16 -5.02
N PRO A 246 -14.14 -7.18 -4.19
CA PRO A 246 -14.81 -7.03 -2.91
C PRO A 246 -13.89 -6.30 -1.92
N VAL A 247 -14.49 -5.52 -1.01
CA VAL A 247 -13.80 -4.97 0.15
C VAL A 247 -14.16 -5.79 1.37
N ASP A 248 -13.14 -6.37 2.00
CA ASP A 248 -13.22 -7.10 3.26
C ASP A 248 -11.94 -6.82 4.05
N SER A 249 -12.05 -6.67 5.35
CA SER A 249 -10.93 -6.29 6.21
C SER A 249 -11.08 -6.82 7.62
N VAL A 250 -9.96 -6.88 8.35
CA VAL A 250 -9.96 -7.20 9.79
C VAL A 250 -10.82 -6.19 10.55
N TYR A 251 -10.69 -4.89 10.24
CA TYR A 251 -11.50 -3.83 10.83
C TYR A 251 -13.01 -4.04 10.60
N MET A 252 -13.46 -4.34 9.38
CA MET A 252 -14.88 -4.57 9.10
C MET A 252 -15.45 -5.70 9.93
N ARG A 253 -14.71 -6.82 10.02
CA ARG A 253 -15.11 -7.99 10.80
C ARG A 253 -15.13 -7.67 12.29
N LEU A 254 -14.18 -6.86 12.78
CA LEU A 254 -14.14 -6.37 14.15
C LEU A 254 -15.35 -5.48 14.49
N ARG A 255 -15.73 -4.57 13.58
CA ARG A 255 -16.94 -3.74 13.72
C ARG A 255 -18.23 -4.55 13.63
N GLU A 256 -18.29 -5.53 12.73
CA GLU A 256 -19.45 -6.43 12.62
C GLU A 256 -19.65 -7.23 13.91
N ARG A 257 -18.56 -7.70 14.52
CA ARG A 257 -18.56 -8.41 15.79
C ARG A 257 -19.00 -7.51 16.95
N ASN A 258 -18.50 -6.27 17.01
CA ASN A 258 -18.91 -5.29 18.00
C ASN A 258 -18.93 -3.89 17.38
N ARG A 259 -20.14 -3.33 17.22
CA ARG A 259 -20.37 -2.02 16.60
C ARG A 259 -19.79 -0.85 17.39
N CYS A 260 -19.45 -1.03 18.66
CA CYS A 260 -18.76 -0.02 19.47
C CYS A 260 -17.32 0.23 18.99
N ASN A 261 -16.77 -0.64 18.13
CA ASN A 261 -15.45 -0.46 17.51
C ASN A 261 -15.49 0.42 16.24
N HIS A 262 -16.61 1.09 15.95
CA HIS A 262 -16.71 1.90 14.75
C HIS A 262 -15.62 2.99 14.74
N LYS A 263 -14.96 3.13 13.59
CA LYS A 263 -13.81 4.00 13.31
C LYS A 263 -12.49 3.66 14.04
N ASP A 264 -12.45 2.69 14.93
CA ASP A 264 -11.21 2.33 15.66
C ASP A 264 -10.25 1.48 14.81
N TYR A 265 -9.71 2.08 13.75
CA TYR A 265 -8.70 1.52 12.86
C TYR A 265 -7.57 2.50 12.58
N GLN A 266 -6.35 1.98 12.35
CA GLN A 266 -5.18 2.76 11.94
C GLN A 266 -4.28 1.98 10.98
N ASN A 267 -4.05 2.52 9.80
CA ASN A 267 -3.12 2.00 8.80
C ASN A 267 -1.81 2.80 8.87
N ILE A 268 -0.83 2.26 9.58
CA ILE A 268 0.50 2.84 9.74
C ILE A 268 1.45 2.17 8.75
N ALA A 269 1.04 2.15 7.48
CA ALA A 269 1.81 1.57 6.40
C ALA A 269 2.40 2.64 5.49
N VAL A 270 3.61 2.39 5.00
CA VAL A 270 4.32 3.32 4.12
C VAL A 270 4.96 2.53 2.97
N ASN A 271 4.85 3.06 1.75
CA ASN A 271 5.55 2.52 0.60
C ASN A 271 7.07 2.46 0.86
N GLY A 272 7.67 1.27 0.69
CA GLY A 272 9.09 1.04 1.00
C GLY A 272 9.41 0.77 2.47
N ALA A 273 8.43 0.74 3.38
CA ALA A 273 8.67 0.42 4.78
C ALA A 273 9.29 -0.98 4.95
N ARG A 274 10.35 -1.05 5.75
CA ARG A 274 11.04 -2.29 6.18
C ARG A 274 11.33 -2.21 7.68
N SER A 275 11.76 -3.31 8.29
CA SER A 275 11.98 -3.36 9.74
C SER A 275 12.81 -2.20 10.29
N GLY A 276 13.86 -1.79 9.56
CA GLY A 276 14.72 -0.67 9.96
C GLY A 276 14.06 0.70 9.86
N SER A 277 13.20 0.96 8.86
CA SER A 277 12.48 2.24 8.75
C SER A 277 11.30 2.30 9.72
N MET A 278 10.68 1.15 10.00
CA MET A 278 9.62 1.04 11.00
C MET A 278 10.12 1.41 12.39
N ASP A 279 11.25 0.81 12.79
CA ASP A 279 11.94 1.07 14.04
C ASP A 279 12.51 2.50 14.17
N SER A 280 12.90 3.14 13.06
CA SER A 280 13.54 4.45 13.12
C SER A 280 12.57 5.64 13.11
N GLY A 281 11.27 5.42 12.94
CA GLY A 281 10.30 6.51 13.07
C GLY A 281 8.87 6.21 12.63
N ILE A 282 8.63 5.30 11.68
CA ILE A 282 7.25 5.08 11.17
C ILE A 282 6.31 4.62 12.30
N MET A 283 6.78 3.76 13.20
CA MET A 283 5.97 3.29 14.34
C MET A 283 5.52 4.44 15.26
N GLU A 284 6.20 5.58 15.24
CA GLU A 284 5.90 6.71 16.11
C GLU A 284 4.60 7.41 15.72
N SER A 285 4.13 7.24 14.48
CA SER A 285 2.87 7.82 14.04
C SER A 285 1.63 7.06 14.55
N LEU A 286 1.78 5.86 15.14
CA LEU A 286 0.67 5.14 15.77
C LEU A 286 0.08 5.96 16.93
N ALA A 287 -1.21 6.26 16.86
CA ALA A 287 -1.91 7.04 17.88
C ALA A 287 -2.60 6.13 18.89
N ARG A 288 -1.99 5.97 20.07
CA ARG A 288 -2.65 5.31 21.20
C ARG A 288 -2.09 5.78 22.54
N ASN A 289 -2.99 6.00 23.49
CA ASN A 289 -2.67 6.35 24.86
C ASN A 289 -2.96 5.17 25.81
N GLN A 290 -1.99 4.80 26.63
CA GLN A 290 -2.08 3.63 27.52
C GLN A 290 -3.20 3.70 28.57
N GLU A 291 -3.58 4.90 28.98
CA GLU A 291 -4.52 5.15 30.08
C GLU A 291 -5.91 5.54 29.59
N THR A 292 -5.98 6.31 28.50
CA THR A 292 -7.23 6.90 28.02
C THR A 292 -7.85 6.16 26.86
N ASP A 293 -7.18 5.17 26.25
CA ASP A 293 -7.70 4.48 25.07
C ASP A 293 -8.01 3.01 25.32
N ARG A 294 -8.84 2.45 24.44
CA ARG A 294 -9.16 1.03 24.42
C ARG A 294 -7.95 0.22 23.91
N PRO A 295 -7.80 -1.06 24.31
CA PRO A 295 -6.78 -1.95 23.77
C PRO A 295 -6.88 -2.11 22.25
N MET A 296 -5.84 -2.64 21.62
CA MET A 296 -5.78 -2.78 20.17
C MET A 296 -5.12 -4.09 19.74
N VAL A 297 -5.56 -4.64 18.61
CA VAL A 297 -4.83 -5.70 17.88
C VAL A 297 -3.93 -5.05 16.84
N VAL A 298 -2.62 -5.20 16.99
CA VAL A 298 -1.62 -4.66 16.06
C VAL A 298 -1.07 -5.77 15.19
N ILE A 299 -1.06 -5.57 13.88
CA ILE A 299 -0.50 -6.48 12.89
C ILE A 299 0.80 -5.86 12.37
N TYR A 300 1.95 -6.42 12.73
CA TYR A 300 3.24 -6.03 12.17
C TYR A 300 3.47 -6.83 10.88
N ALA A 301 3.33 -6.18 9.72
CA ALA A 301 3.28 -6.79 8.40
C ALA A 301 4.24 -6.12 7.40
N LEU A 302 5.54 -6.18 7.69
CA LEU A 302 6.61 -5.80 6.78
C LEU A 302 7.06 -7.04 5.99
N VAL A 303 6.42 -7.28 4.86
CA VAL A 303 6.40 -8.62 4.23
C VAL A 303 7.33 -8.75 3.03
N GLY A 304 7.91 -7.63 2.55
CA GLY A 304 8.79 -7.62 1.38
C GLY A 304 10.09 -6.84 1.52
N ASN A 305 10.05 -5.55 1.90
CA ASN A 305 11.16 -4.61 1.71
C ASN A 305 12.45 -4.89 2.51
N ASP A 306 12.42 -5.81 3.47
CA ASP A 306 13.64 -6.32 4.11
C ASP A 306 14.46 -7.22 3.18
N VAL A 307 13.86 -7.77 2.12
CA VAL A 307 14.54 -8.53 1.06
C VAL A 307 14.37 -7.92 -0.34
N CYS A 308 13.43 -7.00 -0.52
CA CYS A 308 13.18 -6.31 -1.79
C CYS A 308 13.88 -4.95 -1.85
N ASN A 309 14.59 -4.69 -2.95
CA ASN A 309 15.30 -3.45 -3.23
C ASN A 309 15.59 -3.31 -4.74
N GLY A 310 16.04 -2.13 -5.17
CA GLY A 310 16.45 -1.83 -6.54
C GLY A 310 17.94 -2.00 -6.86
N HIS A 311 18.76 -2.46 -5.92
CA HIS A 311 20.23 -2.55 -6.07
C HIS A 311 20.63 -3.82 -6.83
N VAL A 312 20.42 -3.82 -8.15
CA VAL A 312 20.59 -5.01 -9.00
C VAL A 312 22.01 -5.59 -9.05
N ASP A 313 23.04 -4.77 -8.83
CA ASP A 313 24.44 -5.20 -8.90
C ASP A 313 24.86 -6.02 -7.67
N ASP A 314 24.23 -5.79 -6.50
CA ASP A 314 24.51 -6.51 -5.25
C ASP A 314 23.28 -6.57 -4.33
N THR A 315 22.19 -7.13 -4.86
CA THR A 315 20.90 -7.16 -4.14
C THR A 315 20.99 -7.73 -2.71
N PHE A 316 21.85 -8.73 -2.51
CA PHE A 316 21.97 -9.46 -1.25
C PHE A 316 22.67 -8.67 -0.15
N ALA A 317 23.60 -7.78 -0.49
CA ALA A 317 24.24 -6.88 0.47
C ALA A 317 23.27 -5.83 1.03
N HIS A 318 22.20 -5.52 0.29
CA HIS A 318 21.19 -4.53 0.67
C HIS A 318 19.96 -5.14 1.37
N MET A 319 19.89 -6.47 1.49
CA MET A 319 18.86 -7.14 2.28
C MET A 319 19.18 -7.09 3.78
N THR A 320 18.17 -6.89 4.60
CA THR A 320 18.27 -6.95 6.06
C THR A 320 18.84 -8.30 6.50
N THR A 321 19.77 -8.27 7.46
CA THR A 321 20.34 -9.49 8.07
C THR A 321 19.45 -10.01 9.19
N PRO A 322 19.51 -11.31 9.55
CA PRO A 322 18.77 -11.83 10.70
C PRO A 322 19.02 -11.08 12.01
N GLN A 323 20.27 -10.64 12.25
CA GLN A 323 20.64 -9.88 13.44
C GLN A 323 19.96 -8.51 13.45
N GLN A 324 19.94 -7.81 12.31
CA GLN A 324 19.24 -6.54 12.18
C GLN A 324 17.73 -6.71 12.35
N MET A 325 17.11 -7.68 11.68
CA MET A 325 15.68 -7.96 11.82
C MET A 325 15.29 -8.19 13.28
N ARG A 326 16.04 -9.02 14.00
CA ARG A 326 15.83 -9.24 15.43
C ARG A 326 15.91 -7.94 16.23
N ALA A 327 16.96 -7.15 16.00
CA ALA A 327 17.19 -5.92 16.76
C ALA A 327 16.11 -4.87 16.50
N ASN A 328 15.73 -4.68 15.23
CA ASN A 328 14.71 -3.72 14.81
C ASN A 328 13.35 -4.08 15.42
N VAL A 329 12.95 -5.35 15.34
CA VAL A 329 11.65 -5.82 15.87
C VAL A 329 11.59 -5.72 17.38
N LEU A 330 12.67 -6.03 18.10
CA LEU A 330 12.70 -5.87 19.55
C LEU A 330 12.50 -4.41 19.96
N ARG A 331 13.19 -3.47 19.31
CA ARG A 331 13.01 -2.04 19.57
C ARG A 331 11.59 -1.56 19.22
N THR A 332 11.00 -2.06 18.13
CA THR A 332 9.60 -1.78 17.81
C THR A 332 8.65 -2.27 18.90
N LEU A 333 8.84 -3.49 19.41
CA LEU A 333 8.00 -4.03 20.49
C LEU A 333 8.21 -3.28 21.82
N GLU A 334 9.46 -2.90 22.14
CA GLU A 334 9.76 -2.04 23.29
C GLU A 334 9.02 -0.69 23.21
N TYR A 335 9.03 -0.06 22.03
CA TYR A 335 8.26 1.17 21.80
C TYR A 335 6.75 0.93 21.98
N LEU A 336 6.20 -0.12 21.39
CA LEU A 336 4.79 -0.44 21.52
C LEU A 336 4.36 -0.66 22.98
N ASP A 337 5.26 -1.15 23.86
CA ASP A 337 4.94 -1.37 25.29
C ASP A 337 4.85 -0.05 26.07
N THR A 338 5.26 1.06 25.47
CA THR A 338 5.06 2.41 26.00
C THR A 338 3.82 3.11 25.44
N ARG A 339 3.16 2.53 24.44
CA ARG A 339 2.03 3.16 23.73
C ARG A 339 0.72 2.41 23.87
N LEU A 340 0.76 1.08 23.80
CA LEU A 340 -0.47 0.29 23.80
C LEU A 340 -1.07 0.19 25.21
N PRO A 341 -2.40 0.28 25.36
CA PRO A 341 -3.09 -0.07 26.58
C PRO A 341 -2.94 -1.56 26.91
N LYS A 342 -3.13 -1.90 28.19
CA LYS A 342 -3.13 -3.30 28.65
C LYS A 342 -4.16 -4.15 27.92
N ASN A 343 -3.85 -5.44 27.78
CA ASN A 343 -4.66 -6.43 27.05
C ASN A 343 -4.70 -6.22 25.53
N SER A 344 -3.74 -5.47 24.98
CA SER A 344 -3.52 -5.41 23.54
C SER A 344 -2.87 -6.71 23.04
N THR A 345 -2.78 -6.91 21.72
CA THR A 345 -2.11 -8.08 21.12
C THR A 345 -1.36 -7.68 19.87
N VAL A 346 -0.13 -8.17 19.71
CA VAL A 346 0.71 -7.91 18.54
C VAL A 346 0.96 -9.21 17.78
N PHE A 347 0.69 -9.22 16.48
CA PHE A 347 1.04 -10.31 15.57
C PHE A 347 2.23 -9.91 14.70
N LEU A 348 3.34 -10.63 14.82
CA LEU A 348 4.48 -10.54 13.91
C LEU A 348 4.22 -11.44 12.69
N VAL A 349 4.05 -10.86 11.52
CA VAL A 349 3.77 -11.58 10.28
C VAL A 349 5.08 -11.93 9.56
N GLY A 350 5.24 -13.20 9.18
CA GLY A 350 6.37 -13.66 8.37
C GLY A 350 6.43 -12.99 6.99
N LEU A 351 7.62 -12.98 6.37
CA LEU A 351 7.80 -12.43 5.02
C LEU A 351 7.15 -13.35 3.97
N ALA A 352 6.84 -12.76 2.81
CA ALA A 352 6.25 -13.49 1.69
C ALA A 352 7.26 -14.44 1.01
N ASP A 353 6.75 -15.40 0.23
CA ASP A 353 7.55 -16.12 -0.77
C ASP A 353 7.23 -15.56 -2.17
N GLY A 354 7.96 -14.53 -2.57
CA GLY A 354 7.69 -13.81 -3.82
C GLY A 354 8.05 -14.57 -5.11
N ARG A 355 8.50 -15.83 -5.05
CA ARG A 355 8.73 -16.63 -6.28
C ARG A 355 7.46 -16.76 -7.13
N VAL A 356 6.30 -16.78 -6.47
CA VAL A 356 4.98 -16.84 -7.11
C VAL A 356 4.76 -15.75 -8.15
N LEU A 357 5.42 -14.59 -8.02
CA LEU A 357 5.30 -13.46 -8.94
C LEU A 357 5.81 -13.83 -10.33
N TYR A 358 7.09 -14.22 -10.42
CA TYR A 358 7.69 -14.60 -11.69
C TYR A 358 7.01 -15.85 -12.28
N ASP A 359 6.73 -16.83 -11.43
CA ASP A 359 6.16 -18.11 -11.85
C ASP A 359 4.73 -17.94 -12.42
N SER A 360 3.98 -16.94 -11.94
CA SER A 360 2.60 -16.69 -12.38
C SER A 360 2.47 -15.65 -13.50
N LEU A 361 3.41 -14.70 -13.60
CA LEU A 361 3.30 -13.54 -14.49
C LEU A 361 4.23 -13.56 -15.69
N SER A 362 5.41 -14.18 -15.62
CA SER A 362 6.51 -14.00 -16.59
C SER A 362 6.13 -14.09 -18.08
N HIS A 363 5.21 -14.98 -18.44
CA HIS A 363 4.73 -15.18 -19.82
C HIS A 363 3.47 -14.38 -20.20
N ARG A 364 2.83 -13.71 -19.24
CA ARG A 364 1.65 -12.89 -19.46
C ARG A 364 2.05 -11.54 -20.03
N ILE A 365 1.15 -10.93 -20.78
CA ILE A 365 1.34 -9.59 -21.36
C ILE A 365 1.04 -8.53 -20.30
N HIS A 366 1.98 -7.61 -20.08
CA HIS A 366 1.82 -6.47 -19.20
C HIS A 366 0.77 -5.49 -19.78
N PRO A 367 -0.03 -4.75 -18.98
CA PRO A 367 -1.06 -3.83 -19.48
C PRO A 367 -0.57 -2.87 -20.59
N ILE A 368 0.60 -2.24 -20.42
CA ILE A 368 1.24 -1.36 -21.42
C ILE A 368 1.46 -2.05 -22.77
N GLY A 369 1.68 -3.37 -22.75
CA GLY A 369 1.94 -4.19 -23.94
C GLY A 369 0.69 -4.73 -24.64
N ARG A 370 -0.50 -4.58 -24.05
CA ARG A 370 -1.71 -5.30 -24.46
C ARG A 370 -2.20 -4.92 -25.85
N PHE A 371 -2.18 -3.63 -26.19
CA PHE A 371 -2.61 -3.15 -27.51
C PHE A 371 -1.85 -3.82 -28.67
N TRP A 372 -0.54 -4.03 -28.50
CA TRP A 372 0.29 -4.68 -29.52
C TRP A 372 0.41 -6.20 -29.34
N ASN A 373 -0.10 -6.73 -28.23
CA ASN A 373 0.11 -8.11 -27.77
C ASN A 373 1.61 -8.49 -27.69
N ARG A 374 2.41 -7.61 -27.08
CA ARG A 374 3.87 -7.74 -26.89
C ARG A 374 4.23 -7.28 -25.48
N PHE A 375 5.47 -7.41 -25.05
CA PHE A 375 5.94 -6.94 -23.74
C PHE A 375 5.33 -7.74 -22.58
N THR A 376 6.00 -8.86 -22.26
CA THR A 376 5.61 -9.73 -21.14
C THR A 376 6.10 -9.17 -19.80
N TYR A 377 5.57 -9.67 -18.68
CA TYR A 377 6.10 -9.30 -17.36
C TYR A 377 7.58 -9.68 -17.19
N SER A 378 8.07 -10.75 -17.82
CA SER A 378 9.51 -11.04 -17.80
C SER A 378 10.32 -9.90 -18.42
N GLN A 379 9.87 -9.35 -19.56
CA GLN A 379 10.53 -8.22 -20.21
C GLN A 379 10.41 -6.95 -19.38
N PHE A 380 9.25 -6.73 -18.75
CA PHE A 380 9.04 -5.64 -17.81
C PHE A 380 10.00 -5.72 -16.61
N TYR A 381 10.17 -6.90 -16.01
CA TYR A 381 11.11 -7.11 -14.90
C TYR A 381 12.56 -6.88 -15.33
N ASP A 382 12.99 -7.45 -16.46
CA ASP A 382 14.35 -7.24 -16.97
C ASP A 382 14.61 -5.74 -17.27
N TYR A 383 13.61 -5.03 -17.81
CA TYR A 383 13.68 -3.60 -18.08
C TYR A 383 13.78 -2.77 -16.79
N PHE A 384 12.93 -3.04 -15.80
CA PHE A 384 12.94 -2.34 -14.51
C PHE A 384 14.21 -2.63 -13.70
N ASN A 385 14.74 -3.84 -13.80
CA ASN A 385 16.04 -4.20 -13.22
C ASN A 385 17.16 -3.40 -13.90
N CYS A 386 17.17 -3.28 -15.23
CA CYS A 386 18.15 -2.47 -15.94
C CYS A 386 18.11 -0.99 -15.50
N LEU A 387 16.91 -0.44 -15.35
CA LEU A 387 16.68 0.93 -14.89
C LEU A 387 16.99 1.14 -13.40
N GLN A 388 17.20 0.07 -12.62
CA GLN A 388 17.37 0.10 -11.15
C GLN A 388 16.20 0.72 -10.39
N VAL A 389 14.99 0.65 -10.96
CA VAL A 389 13.73 1.15 -10.34
C VAL A 389 12.74 0.02 -10.03
N THR A 390 13.17 -1.23 -10.21
CA THR A 390 12.43 -2.42 -9.77
C THR A 390 12.14 -2.36 -8.26
N PRO A 391 10.90 -2.63 -7.81
CA PRO A 391 10.61 -2.65 -6.38
C PRO A 391 11.24 -3.86 -5.70
N CYS A 392 11.54 -4.94 -6.44
CA CYS A 392 12.16 -6.13 -5.88
C CYS A 392 13.02 -6.90 -6.88
N CYS A 393 14.27 -6.46 -7.09
CA CYS A 393 15.19 -7.13 -8.02
C CYS A 393 15.52 -8.59 -7.67
N GLY A 394 15.27 -9.01 -6.42
CA GLY A 394 15.45 -10.38 -5.95
C GLY A 394 14.39 -11.34 -6.52
N TRP A 395 13.10 -11.00 -6.39
CA TRP A 395 11.98 -11.86 -6.84
C TRP A 395 11.50 -11.57 -8.26
N MET A 396 11.53 -10.30 -8.70
CA MET A 396 11.19 -9.89 -10.07
C MET A 396 12.42 -10.06 -10.96
N ASN A 397 12.88 -11.30 -11.09
CA ASN A 397 14.14 -11.63 -11.75
C ASN A 397 14.01 -12.90 -12.57
N SER A 398 14.50 -12.90 -13.81
CA SER A 398 14.51 -14.09 -14.67
C SER A 398 15.42 -15.21 -14.15
N ASN A 399 16.44 -14.88 -13.35
CA ASN A 399 17.34 -15.84 -12.72
C ASN A 399 16.71 -16.51 -11.49
N SER A 400 16.36 -17.79 -11.60
CA SER A 400 15.75 -18.56 -10.52
C SER A 400 16.65 -18.75 -9.30
N THR A 401 17.98 -18.75 -9.47
CA THR A 401 18.91 -18.80 -8.33
C THR A 401 18.79 -17.53 -7.48
N VAL A 402 18.69 -16.36 -8.11
CA VAL A 402 18.48 -15.09 -7.40
C VAL A 402 17.15 -15.10 -6.64
N ARG A 403 16.07 -15.56 -7.29
CA ARG A 403 14.75 -15.69 -6.64
C ARG A 403 14.80 -16.63 -5.43
N ASN A 404 15.43 -17.79 -5.58
CA ASN A 404 15.55 -18.78 -4.50
C ASN A 404 16.41 -18.27 -3.33
N MET A 405 17.50 -17.55 -3.59
CA MET A 405 18.33 -16.95 -2.54
C MET A 405 17.59 -15.82 -1.81
N THR A 406 16.79 -15.03 -2.52
CA THR A 406 15.92 -14.00 -1.94
C THR A 406 14.89 -14.62 -1.00
N THR A 407 14.20 -15.70 -1.45
CA THR A 407 13.27 -16.46 -0.59
C THR A 407 13.99 -17.09 0.61
N GLN A 408 15.23 -17.59 0.43
CA GLN A 408 16.01 -18.13 1.54
C GLN A 408 16.27 -17.07 2.62
N ARG A 409 16.63 -15.84 2.24
CA ARG A 409 16.73 -14.74 3.20
C ARG A 409 15.38 -14.45 3.86
N ALA A 410 14.28 -14.40 3.11
CA ALA A 410 12.95 -14.15 3.67
C ALA A 410 12.55 -15.20 4.73
N ILE A 411 12.90 -16.47 4.51
CA ILE A 411 12.71 -17.56 5.48
C ILE A 411 13.56 -17.32 6.74
N GLU A 412 14.83 -16.94 6.59
CA GLU A 412 15.72 -16.64 7.72
C GLU A 412 15.22 -15.48 8.57
N LEU A 413 14.69 -14.42 7.94
CA LEU A 413 14.12 -13.27 8.65
C LEU A 413 12.80 -13.64 9.34
N SER A 414 11.94 -14.41 8.68
CA SER A 414 10.70 -14.92 9.27
C SER A 414 10.97 -15.79 10.50
N ALA A 415 12.04 -16.59 10.47
CA ALA A 415 12.47 -17.38 11.62
C ALA A 415 12.88 -16.50 12.82
N GLN A 416 13.45 -15.30 12.58
CA GLN A 416 13.72 -14.34 13.66
C GLN A 416 12.44 -13.79 14.27
N LEU A 417 11.45 -13.43 13.44
CA LEU A 417 10.13 -12.99 13.93
C LEU A 417 9.45 -14.07 14.78
N GLN A 418 9.50 -15.31 14.31
CA GLN A 418 8.97 -16.46 15.05
C GLN A 418 9.68 -16.67 16.39
N ASP A 419 11.02 -16.60 16.41
CA ASP A 419 11.82 -16.75 17.64
C ASP A 419 11.55 -15.60 18.63
N VAL A 420 11.44 -14.37 18.16
CA VAL A 420 11.12 -13.20 18.98
C VAL A 420 9.74 -13.36 19.62
N ALA A 421 8.72 -13.71 18.84
CA ALA A 421 7.37 -13.93 19.37
C ALA A 421 7.35 -15.05 20.43
N ALA A 422 7.99 -16.20 20.13
CA ALA A 422 8.02 -17.33 21.04
C ALA A 422 8.73 -17.03 22.38
N LYS A 423 9.79 -16.21 22.36
CA LYS A 423 10.56 -15.86 23.56
C LYS A 423 9.96 -14.71 24.37
N ASN A 424 9.13 -13.88 23.76
CA ASN A 424 8.60 -12.66 24.37
C ASN A 424 7.07 -12.64 24.47
N GLN A 425 6.42 -13.80 24.34
CA GLN A 425 4.96 -13.91 24.23
C GLN A 425 4.21 -13.15 25.33
N THR A 426 4.70 -13.17 26.56
CA THR A 426 4.12 -12.47 27.73
C THR A 426 5.15 -11.58 28.42
N TYR A 427 6.21 -11.17 27.72
CA TYR A 427 7.30 -10.38 28.30
C TYR A 427 6.89 -8.92 28.54
N TYR A 428 6.13 -8.36 27.61
CA TYR A 428 5.66 -6.97 27.64
C TYR A 428 4.44 -6.84 28.58
N ASN A 429 4.31 -5.67 29.21
CA ASN A 429 3.29 -5.45 30.24
C ASN A 429 1.90 -5.18 29.64
N HIS A 430 1.86 -4.66 28.41
CA HIS A 430 0.63 -4.14 27.82
C HIS A 430 0.03 -5.05 26.75
N PHE A 431 0.81 -5.95 26.17
CA PHE A 431 0.33 -6.88 25.15
C PHE A 431 1.04 -8.22 25.17
N ASN A 432 0.39 -9.20 24.54
CA ASN A 432 1.04 -10.45 24.16
C ASN A 432 1.52 -10.39 22.71
N VAL A 433 2.60 -11.12 22.42
CA VAL A 433 3.19 -11.20 21.07
C VAL A 433 3.02 -12.61 20.50
N HIS A 434 2.54 -12.69 19.26
CA HIS A 434 2.35 -13.94 18.55
C HIS A 434 2.96 -13.87 17.16
N TYR A 435 3.38 -15.03 16.63
CA TYR A 435 3.84 -15.15 15.26
C TYR A 435 2.72 -15.66 14.36
N MET A 436 2.55 -15.02 13.21
CA MET A 436 1.64 -15.43 12.15
C MET A 436 2.47 -15.72 10.89
N ALA A 437 2.33 -16.91 10.32
CA ALA A 437 2.90 -17.18 8.99
C ALA A 437 2.23 -16.26 7.95
N ASN A 438 2.97 -15.85 6.92
CA ASN A 438 2.45 -14.89 5.95
C ASN A 438 1.10 -15.34 5.35
N PRO A 439 0.02 -14.55 5.49
CA PRO A 439 -1.32 -14.94 5.07
C PRO A 439 -1.51 -15.02 3.55
N ILE A 440 -0.67 -14.32 2.76
CA ILE A 440 -0.79 -14.24 1.29
C ILE A 440 -0.65 -15.61 0.64
N ASN A 441 0.29 -16.43 1.11
CA ASN A 441 0.48 -17.79 0.59
C ASN A 441 -0.81 -18.62 0.74
N LYS A 442 -1.49 -18.47 1.88
CA LYS A 442 -2.74 -19.18 2.13
C LYS A 442 -3.90 -18.63 1.30
N ALA A 443 -3.95 -17.31 1.08
CA ALA A 443 -4.92 -16.70 0.19
C ALA A 443 -4.80 -17.25 -1.25
N ILE A 444 -3.57 -17.39 -1.75
CA ILE A 444 -3.28 -18.02 -3.05
C ILE A 444 -3.77 -19.47 -3.10
N GLU A 445 -3.47 -20.27 -2.07
CA GLU A 445 -3.95 -21.66 -1.99
C GLU A 445 -5.47 -21.75 -2.04
N VAL A 446 -6.17 -20.91 -1.27
CA VAL A 446 -7.64 -20.88 -1.21
C VAL A 446 -8.23 -20.47 -2.56
N TRP A 447 -7.64 -19.49 -3.23
CA TRP A 447 -8.09 -19.05 -4.55
C TRP A 447 -7.91 -20.14 -5.61
N ASN A 448 -6.74 -20.76 -5.65
CA ASN A 448 -6.45 -21.84 -6.61
C ASN A 448 -7.34 -23.07 -6.35
N ALA A 449 -7.64 -23.38 -5.09
CA ALA A 449 -8.57 -24.46 -4.73
C ALA A 449 -10.01 -24.21 -5.22
N LYS A 450 -10.40 -22.94 -5.42
CA LYS A 450 -11.69 -22.54 -6.01
C LYS A 450 -11.67 -22.47 -7.54
N GLY A 451 -10.58 -22.90 -8.17
CA GLY A 451 -10.41 -22.86 -9.63
C GLY A 451 -9.85 -21.54 -10.16
N GLY A 452 -9.46 -20.62 -9.28
CA GLY A 452 -8.73 -19.41 -9.65
C GLY A 452 -7.28 -19.69 -10.05
N GLN A 453 -6.60 -18.66 -10.53
CA GLN A 453 -5.18 -18.67 -10.86
C GLN A 453 -4.46 -17.55 -10.11
N THR A 454 -3.26 -17.83 -9.58
CA THR A 454 -2.46 -16.90 -8.76
C THR A 454 -2.32 -15.50 -9.35
N TRP A 455 -2.10 -15.37 -10.67
CA TRP A 455 -1.93 -14.06 -11.33
C TRP A 455 -3.15 -13.14 -11.18
N GLN A 456 -4.34 -13.69 -10.90
CA GLN A 456 -5.57 -12.91 -10.70
C GLN A 456 -5.62 -12.22 -9.33
N LEU A 457 -4.70 -12.55 -8.43
CA LEU A 457 -4.57 -11.91 -7.12
C LEU A 457 -3.44 -10.87 -7.07
N LEU A 458 -2.72 -10.67 -8.18
CA LEU A 458 -1.59 -9.75 -8.26
C LEU A 458 -2.02 -8.45 -8.93
N GLU A 459 -1.41 -7.35 -8.52
CA GLU A 459 -1.56 -6.04 -9.15
C GLU A 459 -1.05 -6.10 -10.60
N PRO A 460 -1.88 -5.74 -11.60
CA PRO A 460 -1.52 -5.92 -13.00
C PRO A 460 -0.49 -4.90 -13.49
N VAL A 461 -0.36 -3.74 -12.85
CA VAL A 461 0.57 -2.70 -13.33
C VAL A 461 1.97 -2.87 -12.74
N ASP A 462 2.10 -3.19 -11.45
CA ASP A 462 3.42 -3.40 -10.85
C ASP A 462 3.89 -4.88 -10.94
N GLY A 463 2.97 -5.83 -11.12
CA GLY A 463 3.28 -7.26 -11.17
C GLY A 463 3.88 -7.80 -9.87
N PHE A 464 3.64 -7.14 -8.75
CA PHE A 464 4.34 -7.33 -7.49
C PHE A 464 3.38 -7.44 -6.30
N HIS A 465 2.52 -6.45 -6.08
CA HIS A 465 1.63 -6.41 -4.92
C HIS A 465 0.40 -7.29 -5.09
N SER A 466 -0.32 -7.56 -3.99
CA SER A 466 -1.64 -8.20 -4.05
C SER A 466 -2.73 -7.18 -4.35
N ASN A 467 -3.58 -7.49 -5.33
CA ASN A 467 -4.70 -6.64 -5.72
C ASN A 467 -5.90 -6.75 -4.77
N GLN A 468 -6.98 -6.03 -5.05
CA GLN A 468 -8.18 -5.99 -4.20
C GLN A 468 -8.78 -7.39 -3.88
N TYR A 469 -8.77 -8.34 -4.84
CA TYR A 469 -9.21 -9.71 -4.56
C TYR A 469 -8.25 -10.43 -3.61
N GLY A 470 -6.94 -10.21 -3.79
CA GLY A 470 -5.90 -10.69 -2.89
C GLY A 470 -6.03 -10.09 -1.49
N GLN A 471 -6.32 -8.80 -1.37
CA GLN A 471 -6.53 -8.09 -0.10
C GLN A 471 -7.72 -8.69 0.67
N ALA A 472 -8.88 -8.84 0.02
CA ALA A 472 -10.07 -9.39 0.66
C ALA A 472 -9.86 -10.83 1.18
N LEU A 473 -9.21 -11.70 0.39
CA LEU A 473 -8.87 -13.04 0.84
C LEU A 473 -7.86 -13.02 1.98
N THR A 474 -6.87 -12.14 1.91
CA THR A 474 -5.85 -11.99 2.96
C THR A 474 -6.48 -11.55 4.28
N ALA A 475 -7.45 -10.64 4.25
CA ALA A 475 -8.22 -10.23 5.44
C ALA A 475 -8.92 -11.42 6.11
N GLN A 476 -9.60 -12.26 5.31
CA GLN A 476 -10.24 -13.48 5.81
C GLN A 476 -9.22 -14.39 6.51
N ILE A 477 -8.07 -14.63 5.88
CA ILE A 477 -7.03 -15.50 6.45
C ILE A 477 -6.45 -14.91 7.73
N ILE A 478 -6.17 -13.60 7.78
CA ILE A 478 -5.67 -12.93 8.98
C ILE A 478 -6.65 -13.13 10.13
N TRP A 479 -7.94 -12.88 9.90
CA TRP A 479 -8.98 -13.05 10.91
C TRP A 479 -9.04 -14.49 11.45
N GLU A 480 -9.12 -15.48 10.55
CA GLU A 480 -9.21 -16.90 10.92
C GLU A 480 -7.97 -17.39 11.68
N VAL A 481 -6.78 -16.97 11.24
CA VAL A 481 -5.52 -17.37 11.88
C VAL A 481 -5.35 -16.68 13.22
N ALA A 482 -5.70 -15.40 13.35
CA ALA A 482 -5.63 -14.68 14.62
C ALA A 482 -6.54 -15.31 15.68
N GLU A 483 -7.80 -15.60 15.35
CA GLU A 483 -8.74 -16.30 16.24
C GLU A 483 -8.27 -17.72 16.60
N LYS A 484 -7.59 -18.40 15.69
CA LYS A 484 -7.03 -19.73 15.96
C LYS A 484 -5.84 -19.67 16.91
N LEU A 485 -4.96 -18.68 16.74
CA LEU A 485 -3.76 -18.52 17.57
C LEU A 485 -4.11 -17.99 18.96
N VAL A 486 -5.07 -17.07 19.03
CA VAL A 486 -5.51 -16.40 20.25
C VAL A 486 -7.04 -16.36 20.25
N PRO A 487 -7.71 -17.39 20.77
CA PRO A 487 -9.17 -17.44 20.81
C PRO A 487 -9.76 -16.23 21.53
N GLY A 488 -10.67 -15.51 20.87
CA GLY A 488 -11.29 -14.31 21.43
C GLY A 488 -10.41 -13.05 21.35
N VAL A 489 -9.34 -13.04 20.55
CA VAL A 489 -8.47 -11.86 20.36
C VAL A 489 -9.24 -10.61 19.89
N PHE A 490 -10.36 -10.79 19.19
CA PHE A 490 -11.24 -9.71 18.75
C PHE A 490 -12.42 -9.43 19.69
N GLY A 491 -12.40 -9.98 20.91
CA GLY A 491 -13.46 -9.81 21.92
C GLY A 491 -14.70 -10.67 21.66
N PRO A 492 -15.74 -10.55 22.50
CA PRO A 492 -17.02 -11.24 22.30
C PRO A 492 -17.88 -10.55 21.22
N THR A 493 -18.87 -11.26 20.68
CA THR A 493 -19.92 -10.62 19.88
C THR A 493 -20.79 -9.74 20.78
N ASN A 494 -21.00 -8.49 20.39
CA ASN A 494 -21.84 -7.57 21.15
C ASN A 494 -23.33 -7.93 20.95
N PRO A 495 -24.08 -8.31 22.01
CA PRO A 495 -25.50 -8.67 21.91
C PRO A 495 -26.38 -7.50 21.47
N ASN A 496 -25.90 -6.26 21.62
CA ASN A 496 -26.62 -5.03 21.32
C ASN A 496 -26.40 -4.52 19.89
N ASN A 497 -25.64 -5.22 19.03
CA ASN A 497 -25.36 -4.75 17.66
C ASN A 497 -26.62 -4.38 16.86
N GLN A 498 -27.68 -5.19 16.96
CA GLN A 498 -28.94 -4.88 16.27
C GLN A 498 -29.61 -3.63 16.84
N ARG A 499 -29.51 -3.42 18.16
CA ARG A 499 -30.06 -2.25 18.84
C ARG A 499 -29.29 -0.98 18.48
N ILE A 500 -27.96 -1.06 18.43
CA ILE A 500 -27.09 0.03 17.97
C ILE A 500 -27.48 0.45 16.54
N ALA A 501 -27.60 -0.51 15.62
CA ALA A 501 -28.00 -0.21 14.24
C ALA A 501 -29.40 0.43 14.14
N GLN A 502 -30.35 0.04 14.99
CA GLN A 502 -31.69 0.64 15.03
C GLN A 502 -31.70 2.08 15.55
N LEU A 503 -30.82 2.40 16.50
CA LEU A 503 -30.77 3.72 17.16
C LEU A 503 -29.87 4.70 16.41
N PHE A 504 -28.72 4.24 15.92
CA PHE A 504 -27.65 5.07 15.38
C PHE A 504 -27.37 4.82 13.90
N GLY A 505 -28.09 3.91 13.25
CA GLY A 505 -27.97 3.66 11.81
C GLY A 505 -26.58 3.19 11.40
N ASP A 506 -25.91 3.99 10.57
CA ASP A 506 -24.55 3.77 10.10
C ASP A 506 -23.47 4.27 11.06
N GLN A 507 -23.87 4.90 12.18
CA GLN A 507 -23.01 5.49 13.21
C GLN A 507 -22.18 6.71 12.72
N GLY A 508 -22.69 7.44 11.72
CA GLY A 508 -22.03 8.65 11.21
C GLY A 508 -21.01 8.40 10.10
N ALA A 509 -21.04 7.21 9.50
CA ALA A 509 -20.25 6.81 8.33
C ALA A 509 -18.73 7.08 8.46
N TYR A 510 -18.02 7.15 7.33
CA TYR A 510 -16.54 7.19 7.29
C TYR A 510 -15.95 8.42 6.60
N PHE A 511 -16.67 9.02 5.66
CA PHE A 511 -16.25 10.19 4.88
C PHE A 511 -17.25 11.32 5.03
#